data_AF-A0A416PA55-F1
#
_entry.id   AF-A0A416PA55-F1
#
_cell.length_a   1.000
_cell.length_b   1.000
_cell.length_c   1.000
_cell.angle_alpha   90.00
_cell.angle_beta   90.00
_cell.angle_gamma   90.00
#
_symmetry.space_group_name_H-M   'P 1'
#
loop_
_entity.id
_entity.type
_entity.pdbx_description
1 polymer ?
#
loop_
_entity_poly.entity_id
_entity_poly.type
_entity_poly.pdbx_seq_one_letter_code
_entity_poly.pdbx_strand_id
1 'polypeptide(L)' 'MLKVKCVSARKFMIHQIEVGKFYYIDEDSKWKDIDGNEYVMVYPDSSKEHTIGMLLLSHFRMEDEYVSKR' A
#
# COMPACT_ATOMS: atom_id res chain seq x y z
N MET A 1 6.83 -3.36 -8.22
CA MET A 1 5.78 -2.62 -7.48
C MET A 1 4.44 -3.22 -7.77
N LEU A 2 3.59 -3.33 -6.75
CA LEU A 2 2.22 -3.80 -6.90
C LEU A 2 1.25 -2.64 -6.76
N LYS A 3 0.21 -2.62 -7.59
CA LYS A 3 -0.89 -1.70 -7.44
C LYS A 3 -1.85 -2.23 -6.38
N VAL A 4 -2.18 -1.41 -5.39
CA VAL A 4 -3.05 -1.78 -4.28
C VAL A 4 -4.10 -0.71 -4.05
N LYS A 5 -5.23 -1.11 -3.49
CA LYS A 5 -6.31 -0.20 -3.11
C LYS A 5 -6.28 0.04 -1.61
N CYS A 6 -6.31 1.30 -1.20
CA CYS A 6 -6.45 1.65 0.21
C CYS A 6 -7.86 1.27 0.69
N VAL A 7 -7.94 0.42 1.71
CA VAL A 7 -9.20 -0.07 2.30
C VAL A 7 -9.47 0.55 3.67
N SER A 8 -8.45 1.09 4.32
CA SER A 8 -8.61 1.83 5.58
C SER A 8 -7.50 2.88 5.72
N ALA A 9 -7.83 4.01 6.33
CA ALA A 9 -6.86 5.04 6.68
C ALA A 9 -7.00 5.35 8.18
N ARG A 10 -5.88 5.52 8.90
CA ARG A 10 -5.96 5.96 10.31
C ARG A 10 -6.43 7.41 10.37
N LYS A 11 -7.15 7.78 11.43
CA LYS A 11 -7.61 9.16 11.69
C LYS A 11 -6.48 10.20 11.72
N PHE A 12 -5.23 9.80 11.94
CA PHE A 12 -4.08 10.72 11.91
C PHE A 12 -3.38 10.78 10.55
N MET A 13 -3.76 9.91 9.60
CA MET A 13 -3.23 9.87 8.22
C MET A 13 -4.14 10.60 7.22
N ILE A 14 -5.01 11.52 7.68
CA ILE A 14 -6.07 12.18 6.88
C ILE A 14 -5.54 12.91 5.61
N HIS A 15 -4.22 13.06 5.45
CA HIS A 15 -3.59 13.65 4.28
C HIS A 15 -2.54 12.77 3.56
N GLN A 16 -2.31 11.54 4.02
CA GLN A 16 -1.31 10.65 3.40
C GLN A 16 -1.93 9.67 2.41
N ILE A 17 -3.04 9.04 2.80
CA ILE A 17 -3.75 8.05 1.99
C ILE A 17 -5.26 8.21 2.11
N GLU A 18 -5.98 7.86 1.05
CA GLU A 18 -7.43 7.97 0.99
C GLU A 18 -8.05 6.61 0.68
N VAL A 19 -9.07 6.22 1.45
CA VAL A 19 -9.80 4.97 1.24
C VAL A 19 -10.45 4.98 -0.14
N GLY A 20 -10.26 3.89 -0.90
CA GLY A 20 -10.77 3.73 -2.25
C GLY A 20 -9.79 4.16 -3.34
N LYS A 21 -8.74 4.93 -3.02
CA LYS A 21 -7.68 5.28 -3.99
C LYS A 21 -6.68 4.14 -4.18
N PHE A 22 -6.07 4.16 -5.36
CA PHE A 22 -5.00 3.25 -5.73
C PHE A 22 -3.64 3.86 -5.44
N TYR A 23 -2.74 3.01 -4.98
CA TYR A 23 -1.37 3.31 -4.65
C TYR A 23 -0.47 2.20 -5.17
N TYR A 24 0.83 2.46 -5.21
CA TYR A 24 1.84 1.47 -5.56
C TYR A 24 2.69 1.15 -4.34
N ILE A 25 2.92 -0.13 -4.10
CA ILE A 25 3.78 -0.59 -3.01
C ILE A 25 5.03 -1.28 -3.57
N ASP A 26 6.13 -1.12 -2.86
CA ASP A 26 7.39 -1.79 -3.18
C ASP A 26 7.61 -2.99 -2.27
N GLU A 27 7.32 -4.19 -2.75
CA GLU A 27 7.36 -5.41 -1.93
C GLU A 27 8.74 -5.72 -1.36
N ASP A 28 9.80 -5.30 -2.06
CA ASP A 28 11.19 -5.46 -1.60
C ASP A 28 11.49 -4.61 -0.35
N SER A 29 10.67 -3.59 -0.07
CA SER A 29 10.76 -2.73 1.11
C SER A 29 9.97 -3.23 2.32
N LYS A 30 9.38 -4.43 2.22
CA LYS A 30 8.53 -4.98 3.27
C LYS A 30 9.35 -5.22 4.55
N TRP A 31 8.84 -4.68 5.65
CA TRP A 31 9.44 -4.83 6.97
C TRP A 31 8.37 -5.20 8.00
N LYS A 32 8.73 -5.99 9.00
CA LYS A 32 7.83 -6.44 10.06
C LYS A 32 8.31 -5.91 11.41
N ASP A 33 7.42 -5.29 12.17
CA ASP A 33 7.74 -4.84 13.53
C ASP A 33 7.72 -6.01 14.54
N ILE A 34 8.10 -5.71 15.79
CA ILE A 34 8.15 -6.70 16.89
C ILE A 34 6.76 -7.27 17.22
N ASP A 35 5.70 -6.51 16.97
CA ASP A 35 4.31 -6.91 17.19
C ASP A 35 3.73 -7.71 16.01
N GLY A 36 4.52 -7.85 14.94
CA GLY A 36 4.19 -8.62 13.76
C GLY A 36 3.40 -7.85 12.69
N ASN A 37 3.29 -6.52 12.79
CA ASN A 37 2.68 -5.71 11.74
C ASN A 37 3.64 -5.54 10.57
N GLU A 38 3.13 -5.78 9.36
CA GLU A 38 3.88 -5.55 8.12
C GLU A 38 3.71 -4.11 7.66
N TYR A 39 4.83 -3.48 7.31
CA TYR A 39 4.90 -2.17 6.69
C TYR A 39 5.56 -2.29 5.31
N VAL A 40 5.20 -1.40 4.41
CA VAL A 40 5.74 -1.34 3.06
C VAL A 40 5.88 0.11 2.62
N MET A 41 6.86 0.40 1.77
CA MET A 41 6.99 1.71 1.14
C MET A 41 5.86 1.91 0.13
N VAL A 42 5.17 3.04 0.22
CA VAL A 42 4.02 3.40 -0.60
C VAL A 42 4.30 4.62 -1.45
N TYR A 43 3.84 4.57 -2.70
CA TYR A 43 3.99 5.59 -3.73
C TYR A 43 2.62 5.94 -4.32
N PRO A 44 2.39 7.18 -4.76
CA PRO A 44 1.15 7.59 -5.42
C PRO A 44 1.07 7.05 -6.86
N ASP A 45 2.21 6.74 -7.47
CA ASP A 45 2.36 6.32 -8.85
C ASP A 45 3.46 5.26 -9.02
N SER A 46 3.64 4.80 -10.26
CA SER A 46 4.64 3.80 -10.60
C SER A 46 6.04 4.37 -10.89
N SER A 47 6.24 5.69 -10.90
CA SER A 47 7.53 6.31 -11.24
C SER A 47 8.51 6.34 -10.06
N LYS A 48 8.01 6.13 -8.83
CA LYS A 48 8.78 6.25 -7.56
C LYS A 48 9.35 7.66 -7.30
N GLU A 49 8.99 8.67 -8.10
CA GLU A 49 9.49 10.04 -7.94
C GLU A 49 9.00 10.69 -6.65
N HIS A 50 7.80 10.33 -6.21
CA HIS A 50 7.20 10.82 -4.97
C HIS A 50 6.94 9.65 -4.03
N THR A 51 7.54 9.70 -2.84
CA THR A 51 7.30 8.68 -1.80
C THR A 51 6.29 9.21 -0.80
N ILE A 52 5.22 8.44 -0.51
CA ILE A 52 4.28 8.77 0.57
C ILE A 52 4.91 8.41 1.93
N GLY A 53 5.52 7.22 2.01
CA GLY A 53 6.25 6.74 3.18
C GLY A 53 6.05 5.25 3.44
N MET A 54 6.63 4.75 4.53
CA MET A 54 6.35 3.40 5.03
C MET A 54 5.02 3.36 5.77
N LEU A 55 4.07 2.57 5.28
CA LEU A 55 2.73 2.44 5.83
C LEU A 55 2.38 0.97 6.10
N LEU A 56 1.47 0.73 7.04
CA LEU A 56 0.99 -0.62 7.34
C LEU A 56 0.34 -1.25 6.11
N LEU A 57 0.78 -2.46 5.76
CA LEU A 57 0.25 -3.21 4.62
C LEU A 57 -1.24 -3.53 4.79
N SER A 58 -1.73 -3.69 6.02
CA SER A 58 -3.13 -3.96 6.33
C SER A 58 -4.10 -2.82 5.94
N HIS A 59 -3.58 -1.61 5.68
CA HIS A 59 -4.37 -0.52 5.11
C HIS A 59 -4.67 -0.69 3.62
N PHE A 60 -4.01 -1.66 2.97
CA PHE A 60 -4.12 -1.89 1.55
C PHE A 60 -4.58 -3.31 1.25
N ARG A 61 -5.38 -3.45 0.19
CA ARG A 61 -5.62 -4.75 -0.44
C ARG A 61 -4.93 -4.78 -1.79
N MET A 62 -4.25 -5.89 -2.05
CA MET A 62 -3.91 -6.27 -3.41
C MET A 62 -5.24 -6.48 -4.13
N GLU A 63 -5.45 -5.80 -5.26
CA GLU A 63 -6.37 -6.37 -6.23
C GLU A 63 -5.59 -7.55 -6.80
N ASP A 64 -5.96 -8.76 -6.39
CA ASP A 64 -5.68 -9.93 -7.23
C ASP A 64 -6.13 -9.54 -8.63
N GLU A 65 -5.19 -9.42 -9.56
CA GLU A 65 -5.52 -9.71 -10.95
C GLU A 65 -6.06 -11.13 -10.92
N TYR A 66 -7.38 -11.24 -10.78
CA TYR A 66 -8.11 -12.45 -11.11
C TYR A 66 -7.78 -12.69 -12.58
N VAL A 67 -6.70 -13.44 -12.78
CA VAL A 67 -6.39 -14.09 -14.05
C VAL A 67 -7.64 -14.88 -14.34
N SER A 68 -8.43 -14.30 -15.24
CA SER A 68 -9.62 -14.90 -15.81
C SER A 68 -9.14 -16.20 -16.47
N LYS A 69 -9.18 -17.30 -15.72
CA LYS A 69 -9.05 -18.64 -16.27
C LYS A 69 -10.33 -18.89 -17.07
N ARG A 70 -10.24 -18.53 -18.36
CA ARG A 70 -11.11 -19.06 -19.42
C ARG A 70 -11.05 -20.57 -19.44
#